data_AF-A0A0Q7JMX4-F1
#
_entry.id   AF-A0A0Q7JMX4-F1
#
_cell.length_a   1.000
_cell.length_b   1.000
_cell.length_c   1.000
_cell.angle_alpha   90.00
_cell.angle_beta   90.00
_cell.angle_gamma   90.00
#
_symmetry.space_group_name_H-M   'P 1'
#
loop_
_entity.id
_entity.type
_entity.pdbx_description
1 polymer ?
#
loop_
_entity_poly.entity_id
_entity_poly.type
_entity_poly.pdbx_seq_one_letter_code
_entity_poly.pdbx_strand_id
1 'polypeptide(L)'
;MEITIAAGSTLTLVAGPDRVTLKTLAETTVHAAGAVEDSAGARVPVMGSSEALAVGPGTVDVPTSQGVVSLRARVVTDGAGMSLHLGTAAPVTQRRQEVRGDVELPLSVTIPASADDATPRVVSGRTRNISAGGLLATLDLNTAGSVRPGMVVPVLVSWPEGEPLQVQLQVIEVANFTLRGSFVGVEHRQTERIARLVFAKERERLAARRRQAEQRSVTVPGRTRSW
;
A
#
# COMPACT_ATOMS: atom_id res chain seq x y z
N MET A 1 7.26 -19.45 -8.34
CA MET A 1 6.20 -18.41 -8.36
C MET A 1 6.59 -17.34 -9.38
N GLU A 2 5.65 -16.83 -10.16
CA GLU A 2 5.93 -15.79 -11.17
C GLU A 2 5.63 -14.41 -10.59
N ILE A 3 6.58 -13.48 -10.71
CA ILE A 3 6.49 -12.11 -10.19
C ILE A 3 6.69 -11.16 -11.36
N THR A 4 5.67 -10.39 -11.71
CA THR A 4 5.76 -9.35 -12.74
C THR A 4 6.06 -8.01 -12.10
N ILE A 5 7.15 -7.38 -12.52
CA ILE A 5 7.52 -6.01 -12.17
C ILE A 5 7.16 -5.14 -13.38
N ALA A 6 6.15 -4.29 -13.25
CA ALA A 6 5.69 -3.43 -14.34
C ALA A 6 6.69 -2.30 -14.62
N ALA A 7 6.80 -1.87 -15.89
CA ALA A 7 7.55 -0.67 -16.25
C ALA A 7 7.04 0.57 -15.49
N GLY A 8 7.95 1.44 -15.08
CA GLY A 8 7.65 2.65 -14.33
C GLY A 8 7.44 2.44 -12.83
N SER A 9 7.46 1.19 -12.34
CA SER A 9 7.40 0.88 -10.91
C SER A 9 8.60 1.45 -10.17
N THR A 10 8.34 1.97 -8.96
CA THR A 10 9.36 2.41 -8.02
C THR A 10 9.73 1.25 -7.09
N LEU A 11 11.00 0.86 -7.11
CA LEU A 11 11.58 -0.16 -6.24
C LEU A 11 12.55 0.50 -5.27
N THR A 12 12.69 -0.07 -4.07
CA THR A 12 13.69 0.38 -3.09
C THR A 12 14.67 -0.76 -2.84
N LEU A 13 15.94 -0.56 -3.21
CA LEU A 13 17.03 -1.42 -2.82
C LEU A 13 17.46 -1.06 -1.40
N VAL A 14 17.54 -2.06 -0.53
CA VAL A 14 18.04 -1.93 0.84
C VAL A 14 19.27 -2.80 1.00
N ALA A 15 20.44 -2.21 1.28
CA ALA A 15 21.68 -2.92 1.57
C ALA A 15 22.28 -2.38 2.87
N GLY A 16 22.17 -3.14 3.96
CA GLY A 16 22.58 -2.65 5.28
C GLY A 16 21.81 -1.38 5.69
N PRO A 17 22.49 -0.28 6.05
CA PRO A 17 21.84 0.99 6.39
C PRO A 17 21.33 1.76 5.16
N ASP A 18 21.84 1.44 3.97
CA ASP A 18 21.61 2.23 2.76
C ASP A 18 20.30 1.85 2.08
N ARG A 19 19.61 2.88 1.57
CA ARG A 19 18.34 2.74 0.85
C ARG A 19 18.36 3.59 -0.41
N VAL A 20 18.14 2.95 -1.55
CA VAL A 20 18.15 3.62 -2.84
C VAL A 20 16.87 3.34 -3.59
N THR A 21 16.26 4.41 -4.11
CA THR A 21 15.05 4.32 -4.92
C THR A 21 15.42 4.19 -6.40
N LEU A 22 14.83 3.20 -7.06
CA LEU A 22 15.05 2.86 -8.46
C LEU A 22 13.71 2.89 -9.19
N LYS A 23 13.69 3.44 -10.41
CA LYS A 23 12.53 3.42 -11.28
C LYS A 23 12.77 2.44 -12.42
N THR A 24 11.90 1.45 -12.54
CA THR A 24 12.00 0.44 -13.61
C THR A 24 11.63 1.04 -14.96
N LEU A 25 12.35 0.63 -16.01
CA LEU A 25 12.18 1.16 -17.37
C LEU A 25 11.44 0.19 -18.29
N ALA A 26 11.42 -1.09 -17.94
CA ALA A 26 10.72 -2.13 -18.70
C ALA A 26 9.97 -3.06 -17.75
N GLU A 27 8.95 -3.70 -18.29
CA GLU A 27 8.30 -4.81 -17.60
C GLU A 27 9.24 -6.00 -17.57
N THR A 28 9.30 -6.70 -16.44
CA THR A 28 10.11 -7.91 -16.30
C THR A 28 9.40 -8.91 -15.42
N THR A 29 9.36 -10.15 -15.91
CA THR A 29 8.89 -11.29 -15.15
C THR A 29 10.06 -12.00 -14.50
N VAL A 30 9.96 -12.21 -13.20
CA VAL A 30 10.93 -12.94 -12.39
C VAL A 30 10.31 -14.25 -11.96
N HIS A 31 10.96 -15.36 -12.28
CA HIS A 31 10.61 -16.64 -11.70
C HIS A 31 11.32 -16.75 -10.35
N ALA A 32 10.55 -16.68 -9.27
CA ALA A 32 10.99 -17.12 -7.96
C ALA A 32 11.12 -18.65 -7.99
N ALA A 33 12.19 -19.14 -8.60
CA ALA A 33 12.65 -20.52 -8.48
C ALA A 33 13.62 -20.61 -7.29
N GLY A 34 13.39 -21.59 -6.42
CA GLY A 34 14.20 -21.82 -5.23
C GLY A 34 15.65 -22.13 -5.60
N ALA A 35 16.56 -21.56 -4.80
CA ALA A 35 17.93 -22.01 -4.57
C ALA A 35 18.65 -22.64 -5.79
N VAL A 36 19.13 -21.81 -6.71
CA VAL A 36 20.38 -22.11 -7.42
C VAL A 36 21.21 -20.83 -7.36
N GLU A 37 22.34 -20.89 -6.67
CA GLU A 37 23.21 -19.75 -6.34
C GLU A 37 23.83 -19.06 -7.56
N ASP A 38 23.60 -19.58 -8.78
CA ASP A 38 24.22 -19.10 -10.02
C ASP A 38 23.29 -19.09 -11.25
N SER A 39 21.98 -19.31 -11.08
CA SER A 39 21.05 -19.16 -12.22
C SER A 39 20.83 -17.67 -12.49
N ALA A 40 21.22 -17.23 -13.70
CA ALA A 40 21.11 -15.86 -14.18
C ALA A 40 19.80 -15.20 -13.73
N GLY A 41 19.92 -14.34 -12.73
CA GLY A 41 18.81 -13.56 -12.21
C GLY A 41 18.15 -12.72 -13.30
N ALA A 42 16.87 -12.41 -13.14
CA ALA A 42 16.18 -11.49 -14.04
C ALA A 42 16.87 -10.12 -14.00
N ARG A 43 17.02 -9.47 -15.15
CA ARG A 43 17.58 -8.12 -15.26
C ARG A 43 16.47 -7.15 -15.55
N VAL A 44 16.35 -6.13 -14.72
CA VAL A 44 15.38 -5.06 -14.91
C VAL A 44 16.15 -3.78 -15.20
N PRO A 45 16.00 -3.16 -16.39
CA PRO A 45 16.60 -1.86 -16.65
C PRO A 45 15.97 -0.84 -15.71
N VAL A 46 16.80 -0.03 -15.05
CA VAL A 46 16.37 0.93 -14.02
C VAL A 46 17.03 2.30 -14.20
N MET A 47 16.36 3.31 -13.65
CA MET A 47 16.88 4.66 -13.48
C MET A 47 16.97 4.97 -11.99
N GLY A 48 18.04 5.63 -11.54
CA GLY A 48 18.30 5.92 -10.14
C GLY A 48 19.47 6.90 -9.99
N SER A 49 19.91 7.16 -8.76
CA SER A 49 21.16 7.90 -8.52
C SER A 49 22.36 7.02 -8.86
N SER A 50 23.48 7.62 -9.27
CA SER A 50 24.74 6.90 -9.50
C SER A 50 25.25 6.21 -8.23
N GLU A 51 24.93 6.74 -7.06
CA GLU A 51 25.19 6.15 -5.74
C GLU A 51 24.63 4.73 -5.61
N ALA A 52 23.56 4.40 -6.35
CA ALA A 52 22.98 3.05 -6.40
C ALA A 52 24.02 1.97 -6.74
N LEU A 53 25.01 2.29 -7.57
CA LEU A 53 26.07 1.37 -7.98
C LEU A 53 27.07 1.06 -6.85
N ALA A 54 27.18 1.95 -5.86
CA ALA A 54 28.08 1.81 -4.72
C ALA A 54 27.47 1.05 -3.54
N VAL A 55 26.13 0.94 -3.48
CA VAL A 55 25.38 0.32 -2.37
C VAL A 55 25.61 -1.20 -2.22
N GLY A 56 26.18 -1.85 -3.24
CA GLY A 56 26.48 -3.28 -3.18
C GLY A 56 25.22 -4.17 -3.25
N PRO A 57 25.34 -5.47 -2.92
CA PRO A 57 24.20 -6.38 -2.92
C PRO A 57 23.27 -6.11 -1.73
N GLY A 58 21.97 -6.13 -1.99
CA GLY A 58 20.92 -5.90 -1.00
C GLY A 58 19.65 -6.69 -1.30
N THR A 59 18.53 -6.15 -0.87
CA THR A 59 17.20 -6.73 -1.11
C THR A 59 16.24 -5.70 -1.66
N VAL A 60 15.30 -6.15 -2.49
CA VAL A 60 14.18 -5.35 -3.00
C VAL A 60 12.89 -6.05 -2.66
N ASP A 61 11.98 -5.31 -2.04
CA ASP A 61 10.63 -5.76 -1.75
C ASP A 61 9.73 -5.51 -2.96
N VAL A 62 9.20 -6.58 -3.54
CA VAL A 62 8.25 -6.54 -4.65
C VAL A 62 6.86 -6.88 -4.14
N PRO A 63 5.89 -5.95 -4.24
CA PRO A 63 4.51 -6.26 -3.91
C PRO A 63 3.90 -7.20 -4.96
N THR A 64 3.23 -8.24 -4.48
CA THR A 64 2.52 -9.23 -5.30
C THR A 64 1.07 -9.36 -4.81
N SER A 65 0.23 -10.08 -5.55
CA SER A 65 -1.14 -10.37 -5.13
C SER A 65 -1.23 -11.23 -3.86
N GLN A 66 -0.16 -11.93 -3.48
CA GLN A 66 -0.10 -12.81 -2.31
C GLN A 66 0.63 -12.19 -1.10
N GLY A 67 1.16 -10.97 -1.24
CA GLY A 67 1.98 -10.34 -0.20
C GLY A 67 3.23 -9.69 -0.77
N VAL A 68 4.25 -9.47 0.06
CA VAL A 68 5.52 -8.89 -0.39
C VAL A 68 6.56 -9.99 -0.52
N VAL A 69 7.32 -9.93 -1.61
CA VAL A 69 8.41 -10.86 -1.87
C VAL A 69 9.71 -10.07 -1.83
N SER A 70 10.62 -10.45 -0.94
CA SER A 70 11.95 -9.87 -0.90
C SER A 70 12.87 -10.64 -1.84
N LEU A 71 13.42 -9.97 -2.85
CA LEU A 71 14.38 -10.53 -3.80
C LEU A 71 15.78 -10.05 -3.43
N ARG A 72 16.78 -10.93 -3.44
CA ARG A 72 18.18 -10.46 -3.44
C ARG A 72 18.41 -9.64 -4.70
N ALA A 73 19.07 -8.50 -4.59
CA ALA A 73 19.23 -7.60 -5.72
C ALA A 73 20.58 -6.87 -5.68
N ARG A 74 21.11 -6.53 -6.85
CA ARG A 74 22.29 -5.66 -6.99
C ARG A 74 22.13 -4.78 -8.21
N VAL A 75 22.50 -3.51 -8.09
CA VAL A 75 22.56 -2.60 -9.24
C VAL A 75 23.92 -2.74 -9.90
N VAL A 76 23.92 -2.89 -11.22
CA VAL A 76 25.12 -2.94 -12.05
C VAL A 76 24.96 -2.01 -13.25
N THR A 77 26.07 -1.71 -13.92
CA THR A 77 26.05 -1.11 -15.26
C THR A 77 26.19 -2.21 -16.29
N ASP A 78 25.38 -2.18 -17.35
CA ASP A 78 25.41 -3.15 -18.46
C ASP A 78 25.90 -2.54 -19.78
N GLY A 79 26.52 -1.35 -19.71
CA GLY A 79 27.00 -0.60 -20.86
C GLY A 79 25.92 0.21 -21.58
N ALA A 80 24.64 -0.14 -21.43
CA ALA A 80 23.49 0.62 -21.94
C ALA A 80 22.85 1.50 -20.86
N GLY A 81 23.07 1.18 -19.58
CA GLY A 81 22.62 1.97 -18.45
C GLY A 81 22.77 1.22 -17.14
N MET A 82 21.94 1.59 -16.15
CA MET A 82 21.85 0.85 -14.90
C MET A 82 20.81 -0.27 -15.03
N SER A 83 21.18 -1.45 -14.54
CA SER A 83 20.33 -2.62 -14.50
C SER A 83 20.31 -3.21 -13.10
N LEU A 84 19.11 -3.54 -12.63
CA LEU A 84 18.88 -4.24 -11.37
C LEU A 84 18.89 -5.73 -11.64
N HIS A 85 19.92 -6.41 -11.15
CA HIS A 85 20.01 -7.87 -11.20
C HIS A 85 19.24 -8.43 -10.00
N LEU A 86 18.23 -9.26 -10.26
CA LEU A 86 17.37 -9.87 -9.26
C LEU A 86 17.71 -11.35 -9.11
N GLY A 87 18.19 -11.73 -7.94
CA GLY A 87 18.51 -13.11 -7.58
C GLY A 87 17.31 -13.85 -6.98
N THR A 88 17.62 -14.87 -6.17
CA THR A 88 16.62 -15.74 -5.55
C THR A 88 15.64 -14.98 -4.66
N ALA A 89 14.38 -15.38 -4.73
CA ALA A 89 13.33 -14.88 -3.85
C ALA A 89 13.39 -15.53 -2.47
N ALA A 90 13.30 -14.71 -1.42
CA ALA A 90 12.93 -15.18 -0.11
C ALA A 90 11.45 -15.66 -0.11
N PRO A 91 11.02 -16.47 0.87
CA PRO A 91 9.62 -16.83 1.04
C PRO A 91 8.73 -15.58 1.06
N VAL A 92 7.51 -15.68 0.53
CA VAL A 92 6.55 -14.58 0.55
C VAL A 92 6.28 -14.23 2.02
N THR A 93 6.51 -12.97 2.38
CA THR A 93 6.19 -12.48 3.72
C THR A 93 4.96 -11.59 3.65
N GLN A 94 3.95 -11.96 4.42
CA GLN A 94 2.79 -11.10 4.62
C GLN A 94 3.13 -10.06 5.69
N ARG A 95 3.61 -8.88 5.25
CA ARG A 95 4.01 -7.79 6.17
C ARG A 95 2.84 -7.16 6.93
N ARG A 96 1.59 -7.39 6.48
CA ARG A 96 0.38 -6.84 7.10
C ARG A 96 -0.49 -7.98 7.61
N GLN A 97 -0.65 -8.06 8.93
CA GLN A 97 -1.53 -9.05 9.57
C GLN A 97 -3.01 -8.80 9.26
N GLU A 98 -3.34 -7.62 8.72
CA GLU A 98 -4.71 -7.19 8.47
C GLU A 98 -4.91 -6.69 7.04
N VAL A 99 -6.08 -7.02 6.50
CA VAL A 99 -6.52 -6.57 5.17
C VAL A 99 -6.99 -5.12 5.26
N ARG A 100 -6.49 -4.28 4.34
CA ARG A 100 -6.96 -2.92 4.11
C ARG A 100 -7.91 -2.92 2.93
N GLY A 101 -9.03 -2.22 3.05
CA GLY A 101 -9.90 -1.89 1.93
C GLY A 101 -9.98 -0.39 1.76
N ASP A 102 -10.04 0.08 0.52
CA ASP A 102 -10.39 1.48 0.28
C ASP A 102 -11.90 1.62 0.45
N VAL A 103 -12.30 1.93 1.69
CA VAL A 103 -13.70 2.15 2.05
C VAL A 103 -13.83 3.61 2.42
N GLU A 104 -14.72 4.32 1.75
CA GLU A 104 -15.03 5.72 2.06
C GLU A 104 -16.24 5.81 2.98
N LEU A 105 -15.97 5.99 4.26
CA LEU A 105 -16.96 6.19 5.31
C LEU A 105 -16.84 7.62 5.86
N PRO A 106 -17.95 8.32 6.09
CA PRO A 106 -17.92 9.56 6.85
C PRO A 106 -17.35 9.33 8.25
N LEU A 107 -16.60 10.29 8.76
CA LEU A 107 -16.10 10.26 10.13
C LEU A 107 -16.08 11.64 10.75
N SER A 108 -16.00 11.69 12.08
CA SER A 108 -15.63 12.87 12.83
C SER A 108 -14.49 12.56 13.79
N VAL A 109 -13.57 13.51 13.93
CA VAL A 109 -12.41 13.46 14.83
C VAL A 109 -12.58 14.53 15.88
N THR A 110 -12.52 14.14 17.15
CA THR A 110 -12.50 15.10 18.26
C THR A 110 -11.06 15.48 18.57
N ILE A 111 -10.71 16.73 18.28
CA ILE A 111 -9.43 17.32 18.62
C ILE A 111 -9.53 17.88 20.04
N PRO A 112 -8.67 17.45 20.97
CA PRO A 112 -8.69 17.96 22.33
C PRO A 112 -8.38 19.46 22.37
N ALA A 113 -8.86 20.13 23.42
CA ALA A 113 -8.52 21.52 23.70
C ALA A 113 -6.99 21.69 23.76
N SER A 114 -6.49 22.81 23.23
CA SER A 114 -5.08 23.18 23.28
C SER A 114 -4.87 24.28 24.33
N ALA A 115 -3.60 24.63 24.60
CA ALA A 115 -3.30 25.75 25.49
C ALA A 115 -3.87 27.08 24.97
N ASP A 116 -4.05 27.21 23.65
CA ASP A 116 -4.53 28.42 22.97
C ASP A 116 -6.05 28.40 22.72
N ASP A 117 -6.70 27.24 22.83
CA ASP A 117 -8.14 27.06 22.61
C ASP A 117 -8.72 26.09 23.65
N ALA A 118 -9.50 26.63 24.58
CA ALA A 118 -10.07 25.90 25.69
C ALA A 118 -11.20 24.93 25.29
N THR A 119 -11.66 24.95 24.03
CA THR A 119 -12.79 24.12 23.58
C THR A 119 -12.32 22.96 22.70
N PRO A 120 -12.71 21.71 23.02
CA PRO A 120 -12.52 20.60 22.10
C PRO A 120 -13.25 20.86 20.78
N ARG A 121 -12.59 20.58 19.66
CA ARG A 121 -13.14 20.82 18.33
C ARG A 121 -13.44 19.52 17.63
N VAL A 122 -14.60 19.43 17.00
CA VAL A 122 -14.97 18.26 16.17
C VAL A 122 -14.74 18.61 14.71
N VAL A 123 -13.93 17.80 14.02
CA VAL A 123 -13.61 17.96 12.60
C VAL A 123 -14.17 16.78 11.81
N SER A 124 -14.99 17.09 10.82
CA SER A 124 -15.56 16.08 9.91
C SER A 124 -14.55 15.66 8.84
N GLY A 125 -14.77 14.49 8.27
CA GLY A 125 -13.98 13.97 7.16
C GLY A 125 -14.50 12.65 6.62
N ARG A 126 -13.68 11.97 5.84
CA ARG A 126 -13.97 10.65 5.25
C ARG A 126 -12.75 9.75 5.31
N THR A 127 -12.95 8.46 5.57
CA THR A 127 -11.89 7.48 5.36
C THR A 127 -11.55 7.38 3.88
N ARG A 128 -10.28 7.15 3.57
CA ARG A 128 -9.77 6.73 2.26
C ARG A 128 -9.54 5.23 2.25
N ASN A 129 -8.99 4.72 3.34
CA ASN A 129 -8.90 3.29 3.60
C ASN A 129 -9.05 3.01 5.10
N ILE A 130 -9.45 1.77 5.40
CA ILE A 130 -9.62 1.27 6.75
C ILE A 130 -9.18 -0.19 6.81
N SER A 131 -8.63 -0.58 7.97
CA SER A 131 -8.31 -1.95 8.36
C SER A 131 -8.64 -2.15 9.83
N ALA A 132 -8.60 -3.39 10.30
CA ALA A 132 -8.81 -3.77 11.69
C ALA A 132 -7.96 -2.97 12.72
N GLY A 133 -6.80 -2.46 12.33
CA GLY A 133 -5.83 -1.80 13.19
C GLY A 133 -5.56 -0.35 12.86
N GLY A 134 -6.28 0.26 11.91
CA GLY A 134 -6.13 1.69 11.65
C GLY A 134 -6.84 2.19 10.40
N LEU A 135 -6.67 3.48 10.15
CA LEU A 135 -7.27 4.17 9.01
C LEU A 135 -6.37 5.24 8.40
N LEU A 136 -6.69 5.58 7.16
CA LEU A 136 -6.29 6.80 6.49
C LEU A 136 -7.55 7.61 6.19
N ALA A 137 -7.54 8.90 6.47
CA ALA A 137 -8.68 9.78 6.25
C ALA A 137 -8.29 11.11 5.63
N THR A 138 -9.24 11.72 4.93
CA THR A 138 -9.21 13.12 4.53
C THR A 138 -10.18 13.90 5.42
N LEU A 139 -9.74 15.00 6.01
CA LEU A 139 -10.51 15.88 6.88
C LEU A 139 -10.97 17.13 6.10
N ASP A 140 -12.13 17.67 6.46
CA ASP A 140 -12.73 18.82 5.79
C ASP A 140 -12.03 20.14 6.14
N LEU A 141 -11.32 20.16 7.26
CA LEU A 141 -10.54 21.30 7.73
C LEU A 141 -9.09 20.88 7.96
N ASN A 142 -8.17 21.80 7.67
CA ASN A 142 -6.76 21.58 7.94
C ASN A 142 -6.55 21.57 9.47
N THR A 143 -5.99 20.48 9.97
CA THR A 143 -5.66 20.29 11.40
C THR A 143 -4.19 20.56 11.69
N ALA A 144 -3.44 21.14 10.74
CA ALA A 144 -2.04 21.49 10.91
C ALA A 144 -1.83 22.33 12.18
N GLY A 145 -0.96 21.84 13.07
CA GLY A 145 -0.68 22.45 14.37
C GLY A 145 -1.55 21.94 15.52
N SER A 146 -2.81 21.59 15.26
CA SER A 146 -3.76 21.11 16.28
C SER A 146 -3.68 19.60 16.54
N VAL A 147 -3.24 18.81 15.55
CA VAL A 147 -3.05 17.37 15.67
C VAL A 147 -1.61 17.04 15.30
N ARG A 148 -0.95 16.20 16.11
CA ARG A 148 0.47 15.83 15.96
C ARG A 148 0.65 14.31 15.99
N PRO A 149 1.67 13.76 15.30
CA PRO A 149 2.08 12.37 15.48
C PRO A 149 2.28 12.02 16.97
N GLY A 150 1.81 10.84 17.36
CA GLY A 150 1.82 10.34 18.74
C GLY A 150 0.56 10.67 19.55
N MET A 151 -0.23 11.67 19.16
CA MET A 151 -1.48 12.02 19.86
C MET A 151 -2.52 10.90 19.72
N VAL A 152 -3.33 10.71 20.76
CA VAL A 152 -4.51 9.83 20.70
C VAL A 152 -5.76 10.70 20.63
N VAL A 153 -6.55 10.53 19.57
CA VAL A 153 -7.76 11.31 19.33
C VAL A 153 -8.99 10.40 19.22
N PRO A 154 -10.13 10.76 19.83
CA PRO A 154 -11.38 10.05 19.60
C PRO A 154 -11.84 10.22 18.16
N VAL A 155 -12.25 9.12 17.52
CA VAL A 155 -12.80 9.10 16.17
C VAL A 155 -14.13 8.35 16.19
N LEU A 156 -15.13 8.96 15.55
CA LEU A 156 -16.42 8.35 15.31
C LEU A 156 -16.58 8.13 13.80
N VAL A 157 -16.60 6.87 13.37
CA VAL A 157 -16.80 6.51 11.96
C VAL A 157 -18.25 6.10 11.74
N SER A 158 -18.92 6.76 10.80
CA SER A 158 -20.28 6.41 10.40
C SER A 158 -20.29 5.04 9.73
N TRP A 159 -21.02 4.10 10.31
CA TRP A 159 -21.11 2.74 9.81
C TRP A 159 -22.33 2.58 8.91
N PRO A 160 -22.23 1.90 7.75
CA PRO A 160 -23.37 1.75 6.84
C PRO A 160 -24.50 0.91 7.44
N GLU A 161 -24.20 0.03 8.39
CA GLU A 161 -25.18 -0.86 9.02
C GLU A 161 -25.08 -0.81 10.56
N GLY A 162 -26.01 -0.11 11.19
CA GLY A 162 -26.13 -0.06 12.65
C GLY A 162 -25.29 1.03 13.32
N GLU A 163 -24.79 0.74 14.52
CA GLU A 163 -24.14 1.74 15.36
C GLU A 163 -22.79 2.20 14.80
N PRO A 164 -22.47 3.50 14.93
CA PRO A 164 -21.19 4.05 14.49
C PRO A 164 -20.02 3.38 15.24
N LEU A 165 -18.88 3.32 14.57
CA LEU A 165 -17.66 2.80 15.15
C LEU A 165 -16.98 3.92 15.94
N GLN A 166 -17.03 3.84 17.27
CA GLN A 166 -16.31 4.73 18.17
C GLN A 166 -14.99 4.09 18.59
N VAL A 167 -13.87 4.73 18.25
CA VAL A 167 -12.51 4.23 18.49
C VAL A 167 -11.56 5.36 18.89
N GLN A 168 -10.47 5.00 19.55
CA GLN A 168 -9.35 5.90 19.77
C GLN A 168 -8.32 5.70 18.66
N LEU A 169 -7.81 6.79 18.09
CA LEU A 169 -6.82 6.76 17.00
C LEU A 169 -5.52 7.39 17.47
N GLN A 170 -4.46 6.59 17.57
CA GLN A 170 -3.10 7.11 17.70
C GLN A 170 -2.64 7.62 16.34
N VAL A 171 -2.37 8.91 16.27
CA VAL A 171 -1.94 9.60 15.07
C VAL A 171 -0.51 9.18 14.73
N ILE A 172 -0.31 8.66 13.53
CA ILE A 172 1.00 8.29 13.00
C ILE A 172 1.54 9.42 12.12
N GLU A 173 0.67 10.03 11.32
CA GLU A 173 1.06 11.04 10.33
C GLU A 173 -0.08 12.02 10.10
N VAL A 174 0.27 13.30 9.96
CA VAL A 174 -0.63 14.38 9.55
C VAL A 174 0.05 15.11 8.40
N ALA A 175 -0.61 15.16 7.25
CA ALA A 175 -0.10 15.86 6.08
C ALA A 175 -1.25 16.53 5.33
N ASN A 176 -1.23 17.87 5.29
CA ASN A 176 -2.33 18.68 4.74
C ASN A 176 -3.67 18.32 5.43
N PHE A 177 -4.65 17.90 4.63
CA PHE A 177 -5.96 17.43 5.09
C PHE A 177 -5.98 15.93 5.39
N THR A 178 -4.83 15.26 5.40
CA THR A 178 -4.75 13.80 5.56
C THR A 178 -4.34 13.44 6.97
N LEU A 179 -5.11 12.54 7.58
CA LEU A 179 -4.85 11.96 8.89
C LEU A 179 -4.64 10.46 8.75
N ARG A 180 -3.52 9.95 9.24
CA ARG A 180 -3.24 8.52 9.31
C ARG A 180 -3.00 8.12 10.76
N GLY A 181 -3.59 7.01 11.18
CA GLY A 181 -3.38 6.51 12.52
C GLY A 181 -3.65 5.02 12.68
N SER A 182 -3.19 4.50 13.82
CA SER A 182 -3.51 3.16 14.30
C SER A 182 -4.57 3.25 15.40
N PHE A 183 -5.47 2.28 15.44
CA PHE A 183 -6.44 2.26 16.52
C PHE A 183 -5.81 1.80 17.83
N VAL A 184 -6.30 2.34 18.95
CA VAL A 184 -5.83 2.02 20.30
C VAL A 184 -6.98 1.40 21.09
N GLY A 185 -6.72 0.25 21.72
CA GLY A 185 -7.68 -0.40 22.63
C GLY A 185 -8.99 -0.83 21.96
N VAL A 186 -8.96 -1.17 20.68
CA VAL A 186 -10.17 -1.62 19.96
C VAL A 186 -10.59 -2.99 20.46
N GLU A 187 -11.87 -3.12 20.78
CA GLU A 187 -12.44 -4.39 21.18
C GLU A 187 -12.43 -5.38 20.02
N HIS A 188 -12.22 -6.66 20.33
CA HIS A 188 -12.19 -7.73 19.32
C HIS A 188 -13.43 -7.73 18.40
N ARG A 189 -14.62 -7.47 18.97
CA ARG A 189 -15.86 -7.37 18.20
C ARG A 189 -15.85 -6.22 17.19
N GLN A 190 -15.25 -5.08 17.53
CA GLN A 190 -15.10 -3.95 16.61
C GLN A 190 -14.09 -4.29 15.51
N THR A 191 -12.96 -4.91 15.85
CA THR A 191 -11.97 -5.43 14.89
C THR A 191 -12.62 -6.36 13.86
N GLU A 192 -13.43 -7.33 14.31
CA GLU A 192 -14.16 -8.23 13.42
C GLU A 192 -15.16 -7.49 12.53
N ARG A 193 -15.91 -6.53 13.08
CA ARG A 193 -16.85 -5.71 12.30
C ARG A 193 -16.12 -4.99 11.16
N ILE A 194 -14.95 -4.41 11.44
CA ILE A 194 -14.14 -3.72 10.43
C ILE A 194 -13.64 -4.69 9.37
N ALA A 195 -13.11 -5.83 9.78
CA ALA A 195 -12.64 -6.85 8.86
C ALA A 195 -13.78 -7.32 7.92
N ARG A 196 -14.97 -7.61 8.46
CA ARG A 196 -16.14 -8.02 7.67
C ARG A 196 -16.53 -6.98 6.63
N LEU A 197 -16.56 -5.69 7.00
CA LEU A 197 -16.85 -4.62 6.05
C LEU A 197 -15.83 -4.56 4.93
N VAL A 198 -14.53 -4.58 5.28
CA VAL A 198 -13.44 -4.54 4.30
C VAL A 198 -13.54 -5.73 3.34
N PHE A 199 -13.75 -6.95 3.85
CA PHE A 199 -13.93 -8.13 3.02
C PHE A 199 -15.18 -8.08 2.14
N ALA A 200 -16.29 -7.55 2.65
CA ALA A 200 -17.50 -7.36 1.84
C ALA A 200 -17.24 -6.41 0.66
N LYS A 201 -16.61 -5.25 0.93
CA LYS A 201 -16.29 -4.26 -0.10
C LYS A 201 -15.29 -4.76 -1.14
N GLU A 202 -14.26 -5.49 -0.71
CA GLU A 202 -13.30 -6.08 -1.64
C GLU A 202 -13.93 -7.18 -2.50
N ARG A 203 -14.84 -8.00 -1.95
CA ARG A 203 -15.60 -8.97 -2.75
C ARG A 203 -16.50 -8.29 -3.78
N GLU A 204 -17.19 -7.20 -3.41
CA GLU A 204 -17.99 -6.40 -4.34
C GLU A 204 -17.14 -5.84 -5.49
N ARG A 205 -15.95 -5.31 -5.18
CA ARG A 205 -14.99 -4.80 -6.18
C ARG A 205 -14.51 -5.89 -7.14
N LEU A 206 -14.14 -7.05 -6.61
CA LEU A 206 -13.71 -8.18 -7.42
C LEU A 206 -14.83 -8.66 -8.35
N ALA A 207 -16.07 -8.75 -7.83
CA ALA A 207 -17.23 -9.10 -8.64
C ALA A 207 -17.53 -8.06 -9.73
N ALA A 208 -17.39 -6.76 -9.43
CA ALA A 208 -17.53 -5.70 -10.42
C ALA A 208 -16.46 -5.78 -11.52
N ARG A 209 -15.19 -6.06 -11.15
CA ARG A 209 -14.10 -6.23 -12.12
C ARG A 209 -14.30 -7.44 -13.04
N ARG A 210 -14.80 -8.57 -12.50
CA ARG A 210 -15.12 -9.76 -13.32
C ARG A 210 -16.19 -9.44 -14.36
N ARG A 211 -17.29 -8.79 -13.95
CA ARG A 211 -18.35 -8.36 -14.86
C ARG A 211 -17.85 -7.41 -15.96
N GLN A 212 -16.98 -6.47 -15.61
CA GLN A 212 -16.37 -5.57 -16.61
C GLN A 212 -15.45 -6.30 -17.59
N ALA A 213 -14.70 -7.31 -17.13
CA ALA A 213 -13.85 -8.12 -17.99
C ALA A 213 -14.68 -8.97 -18.97
N GLU A 214 -15.79 -9.56 -18.50
CA GLU A 214 -16.73 -10.30 -19.34
C GLU A 214 -17.37 -9.40 -20.40
N GLN A 215 -17.82 -8.20 -20.04
CA GLN A 215 -18.38 -7.22 -20.99
C GLN A 215 -17.37 -6.76 -22.06
N ARG A 216 -16.09 -6.58 -21.69
CA ARG A 216 -15.03 -6.26 -22.66
C ARG A 216 -14.70 -7.43 -23.59
N SER A 217 -14.83 -8.67 -23.12
CA SER A 217 -14.58 -9.86 -23.94
C SER A 217 -15.65 -10.10 -25.01
N VAL A 218 -16.88 -9.63 -24.78
CA VAL A 218 -18.02 -9.75 -25.71
C VAL A 218 -18.03 -8.63 -26.78
N THR A 219 -17.32 -7.53 -26.58
CA THR A 219 -17.34 -6.34 -27.46
C THR A 219 -16.16 -6.29 -28.46
N VAL A 220 -15.69 -7.44 -28.96
CA VAL A 220 -14.78 -7.49 -30.13
C VAL A 220 -15.56 -8.06 -31.33
N PRO A 221 -16.21 -7.22 -32.15
CA PRO A 221 -16.86 -7.67 -33.37
C PRO A 221 -15.80 -7.99 -34.43
N GLY A 222 -15.90 -9.18 -35.00
CA GLY A 222 -15.42 -9.59 -36.32
C GLY A 222 -14.25 -8.81 -36.92
N ARG A 223 -13.03 -9.30 -36.71
CA ARG A 223 -11.94 -9.10 -37.68
C ARG A 223 -12.28 -9.95 -38.91
N THR A 224 -13.06 -9.41 -39.84
CA THR A 224 -13.23 -9.99 -41.17
C THR A 224 -11.86 -10.07 -41.83
N ARG A 225 -11.33 -11.29 -41.93
CA ARG A 225 -10.23 -11.61 -42.84
C ARG A 225 -10.83 -11.64 -44.25
N SER A 226 -10.60 -10.59 -45.03
CA SER A 226 -10.68 -10.68 -46.49
C SER A 226 -9.39 -11.29 -47.00
N TRP A 227 -9.55 -12.33 -47.82
CA TRP A 227 -8.53 -12.98 -48.63
C TRP A 227 -8.04 -12.06 -49.75
#